data_AF-A0A975RF34-F1
#
_entry.id   AF-A0A975RF34-F1
#
_cell.length_a   1.000
_cell.length_b   1.000
_cell.length_c   1.000
_cell.angle_alpha   90.00
_cell.angle_beta   90.00
_cell.angle_gamma   90.00
#
_symmetry.space_group_name_H-M   'P 1'
#
loop_
_entity.id
_entity.type
_entity.pdbx_description
1 polymer ?
#
loop_
_entity_poly.entity_id
_entity_poly.type
_entity_poly.pdbx_seq_one_letter_code
_entity_poly.pdbx_strand_id
1 'polypeptide(L)'
;MKVYLGTHQPSWLARDLGVPMLVSHRRLADRRSFPRAVGEWALDSGGFTELALHGRWRYDARSYVAAVRRYAGEIGNLAWAAPQDWMVEAHVRARTGLSLRAHQQRTVRNYLRLRDLAPELPFIPVAQGDTVADYLRCADSYERHDVDLASLPLVGVGSVCRRQHSGEVERIVRALHARGLRLHGFGVKTSGLALRRGDRLQRLGGVEFQWPVPARLHTQPSQRGQLPALRAGLARTPEPDTARRAIALLA
;
A
#
# COMPACT_ATOMS: atom_id res chain seq x y z
N MET A 1 -14.18 -3.52 0.54
CA MET A 1 -12.87 -3.07 0.03
C MET A 1 -12.40 -1.95 0.95
N LYS A 2 -11.26 -2.12 1.63
CA LYS A 2 -10.70 -1.10 2.54
C LYS A 2 -9.60 -0.34 1.81
N VAL A 3 -9.57 0.99 1.89
CA VAL A 3 -8.56 1.80 1.19
C VAL A 3 -7.85 2.65 2.22
N TYR A 4 -6.52 2.54 2.26
CA TYR A 4 -5.69 3.33 3.14
C TYR A 4 -5.20 4.59 2.42
N LEU A 5 -5.41 5.76 3.01
CA LEU A 5 -4.87 7.01 2.48
C LEU A 5 -3.40 7.13 2.86
N GLY A 6 -2.52 7.04 1.87
CA GLY A 6 -1.11 7.36 2.05
C GLY A 6 -0.94 8.83 2.39
N THR A 7 -0.34 9.14 3.54
CA THR A 7 -0.14 10.54 3.97
C THR A 7 1.31 10.84 4.34
N HIS A 8 1.71 12.07 4.05
CA HIS A 8 2.97 12.63 4.49
C HIS A 8 2.84 13.43 5.80
N GLN A 9 1.62 13.55 6.33
CA GLN A 9 1.29 14.32 7.53
C GLN A 9 0.86 13.37 8.65
N PRO A 10 1.79 12.92 9.53
CA PRO A 10 1.45 12.04 10.65
C PRO A 10 0.35 12.62 11.56
N SER A 11 0.28 13.94 11.72
CA SER A 11 -0.73 14.63 12.54
C SER A 11 -2.18 14.33 12.14
N TRP A 12 -2.43 13.85 10.92
CA TRP A 12 -3.76 13.46 10.48
C TRP A 12 -4.28 12.20 11.15
N LEU A 13 -3.42 11.40 11.78
CA LEU A 13 -3.85 10.27 12.61
C LEU A 13 -4.79 10.73 13.75
N ALA A 14 -4.61 11.95 14.27
CA ALA A 14 -5.48 12.53 15.30
C ALA A 14 -6.79 13.13 14.76
N ARG A 15 -7.13 12.91 13.48
CA ARG A 15 -8.33 13.45 12.83
C ARG A 15 -9.20 12.31 12.33
N ASP A 16 -10.50 12.41 12.56
CA ASP A 16 -11.46 11.54 11.89
C ASP A 16 -11.68 12.04 10.45
N LEU A 17 -11.08 11.34 9.49
CA LEU A 17 -11.20 11.62 8.06
C LEU A 17 -12.11 10.61 7.34
N GLY A 18 -12.76 9.70 8.08
CA GLY A 18 -13.61 8.65 7.53
C GLY A 18 -12.88 7.58 6.70
N VAL A 19 -11.55 7.59 6.66
CA VAL A 19 -10.72 6.59 5.96
C VAL A 19 -9.47 6.27 6.78
N PRO A 20 -8.99 5.01 6.78
CA PRO A 20 -7.76 4.65 7.49
C PRO A 20 -6.52 5.23 6.79
N MET A 21 -5.45 5.47 7.54
CA MET A 21 -4.22 6.09 7.02
C MET A 21 -3.11 5.06 6.81
N LEU A 22 -2.31 5.21 5.74
CA LEU A 22 -1.02 4.54 5.60
C LEU A 22 0.10 5.56 5.82
N VAL A 23 0.93 5.35 6.84
CA VAL A 23 2.01 6.27 7.22
C VAL A 23 3.34 5.56 7.07
N SER A 24 4.33 6.25 6.48
CA SER A 24 5.67 5.68 6.31
C SER A 24 6.51 5.80 7.58
N HIS A 25 7.26 4.76 7.93
CA HIS A 25 8.29 4.78 8.96
C HIS A 25 9.24 5.97 8.80
N ARG A 26 9.59 6.34 7.56
CA ARG A 26 10.45 7.50 7.26
C ARG A 26 9.87 8.84 7.72
N ARG A 27 8.54 8.92 7.94
CA ARG A 27 7.86 10.10 8.50
C ARG A 27 7.78 10.08 10.03
N LEU A 28 8.00 8.91 10.64
CA LEU A 28 7.87 8.68 12.08
C LEU A 28 9.22 8.53 12.79
N ALA A 29 10.26 8.03 12.11
CA ALA A 29 11.55 7.67 12.70
C ALA A 29 12.19 8.79 13.52
N ASP A 30 12.19 10.02 12.99
CA ASP A 30 12.85 11.16 13.63
C ASP A 30 11.94 11.94 14.60
N ARG A 31 10.70 11.47 14.83
CA ARG A 31 9.75 12.17 15.68
C ARG A 31 9.99 11.86 17.16
N ARG A 32 10.01 12.93 17.96
CA ARG A 32 10.06 12.84 19.42
C ARG A 32 8.72 12.41 20.02
N SER A 33 7.61 12.89 19.46
CA SER A 33 6.25 12.55 19.88
C SER A 33 5.34 12.24 18.70
N PHE A 34 4.29 11.48 18.99
CA PHE A 34 3.29 11.08 18.00
C PHE A 34 1.88 11.54 18.37
N PRO A 35 1.03 11.83 17.36
CA PRO A 35 -0.40 11.93 17.59
C PRO A 35 -0.98 10.58 18.04
N ARG A 36 -2.01 10.61 18.88
CA ARG A 36 -2.87 9.45 19.12
C ARG A 36 -3.80 9.26 17.92
N ALA A 37 -3.89 8.03 17.41
CA ALA A 37 -4.76 7.74 16.28
C ALA A 37 -6.24 7.64 16.71
N VAL A 38 -7.12 8.35 16.00
CA VAL A 38 -8.58 8.26 16.22
C VAL A 38 -9.18 7.00 15.62
N GLY A 39 -8.55 6.45 14.57
CA GLY A 39 -8.98 5.22 13.91
C GLY A 39 -7.80 4.34 13.49
N GLU A 40 -8.12 3.22 12.84
CA GLU A 40 -7.11 2.28 12.36
C GLU A 40 -6.16 2.92 11.33
N TRP A 41 -4.90 2.55 11.41
CA TRP A 41 -3.89 2.94 10.44
C TRP A 41 -2.91 1.80 10.18
N ALA A 42 -2.15 1.92 9.11
CA ALA A 42 -1.15 0.96 8.72
C ALA A 42 0.21 1.63 8.54
N LEU A 43 1.27 0.84 8.73
CA LEU A 43 2.64 1.31 8.58
C LEU A 43 3.24 0.81 7.27
N ASP A 44 3.71 1.75 6.45
CA ASP A 44 4.65 1.47 5.36
C ASP A 44 6.09 1.50 5.91
N SER A 45 6.91 0.50 5.57
CA SER A 45 8.31 0.43 6.00
C SER A 45 9.21 1.48 5.31
N GLY A 46 8.75 2.04 4.19
CA GLY A 46 9.51 3.00 3.40
C GLY A 46 10.58 2.37 2.50
N GLY A 47 10.49 1.06 2.26
CA GLY A 47 11.52 0.31 1.56
C GLY A 47 11.80 0.80 0.15
N PHE A 48 10.79 1.35 -0.54
CA PHE A 48 10.98 1.81 -1.91
C PHE A 48 12.02 2.92 -1.93
N THR A 49 11.91 3.86 -0.98
CA THR A 49 12.87 4.96 -0.90
C THR A 49 14.22 4.52 -0.36
N GLU A 50 14.28 3.66 0.65
CA GLU A 50 15.56 3.17 1.17
C GLU A 50 16.37 2.45 0.08
N LEU A 51 15.74 1.54 -0.67
CA LEU A 51 16.43 0.79 -1.72
C LEU A 51 16.73 1.66 -2.95
N ALA A 52 15.82 2.55 -3.37
CA ALA A 52 16.08 3.43 -4.51
C ALA A 52 17.20 4.45 -4.23
N LEU A 53 17.26 5.01 -3.00
CA LEU A 53 18.28 6.00 -2.67
C LEU A 53 19.61 5.35 -2.27
N HIS A 54 19.59 4.27 -1.49
CA HIS A 54 20.79 3.74 -0.85
C HIS A 54 21.19 2.34 -1.31
N GLY A 55 20.36 1.65 -2.11
CA GLY A 55 20.61 0.27 -2.54
C GLY A 55 20.61 -0.75 -1.40
N ARG A 56 20.22 -0.35 -0.19
CA ARG A 56 20.20 -1.19 1.02
C ARG A 56 19.28 -0.59 2.07
N TRP A 57 18.86 -1.43 3.02
CA TRP A 57 18.27 -0.98 4.27
C TRP A 57 19.34 -0.38 5.18
N ARG A 58 19.11 0.82 5.69
CA ARG A 58 20.03 1.48 6.65
C ARG A 58 19.74 1.15 8.11
N TYR A 59 18.57 0.58 8.38
CA TYR A 59 18.15 0.13 9.71
C TYR A 59 17.99 -1.38 9.70
N ASP A 60 18.47 -2.03 10.75
CA ASP A 60 18.29 -3.47 10.91
C ASP A 60 16.89 -3.84 11.43
N ALA A 61 16.59 -5.14 11.41
CA ALA A 61 15.28 -5.65 11.83
C ALA A 61 14.96 -5.36 13.30
N ARG A 62 15.96 -5.35 14.20
CA ARG A 62 15.74 -5.08 15.63
C ARG A 62 15.37 -3.63 15.86
N SER A 63 16.06 -2.71 15.21
CA SER A 63 15.78 -1.27 15.24
C SER A 63 14.41 -0.98 14.66
N TYR A 64 14.06 -1.63 13.55
CA TYR A 64 12.73 -1.50 12.96
C TYR A 64 11.62 -2.02 13.90
N VAL A 65 11.78 -3.22 14.48
CA VAL A 65 10.84 -3.75 15.49
C VAL A 65 10.66 -2.79 16.67
N ALA A 66 11.75 -2.25 17.21
CA ALA A 66 11.68 -1.30 18.32
C ALA A 66 10.86 -0.05 17.94
N ALA A 67 11.06 0.46 16.72
CA ALA A 67 10.28 1.57 16.19
C ALA A 67 8.80 1.21 16.03
N VAL A 68 8.47 0.05 15.44
CA VAL A 68 7.07 -0.39 15.25
C VAL A 68 6.38 -0.59 16.60
N ARG A 69 7.05 -1.20 17.59
CA ARG A 69 6.51 -1.36 18.94
C ARG A 69 6.20 -0.01 19.60
N ARG A 70 7.12 0.95 19.45
CA ARG A 70 6.91 2.32 19.92
C ARG A 70 5.69 2.96 19.25
N TYR A 71 5.55 2.81 17.93
CA TYR A 71 4.40 3.34 17.19
C TYR A 71 3.09 2.68 17.64
N ALA A 72 3.07 1.36 17.80
CA ALA A 72 1.89 0.63 18.24
C ALA A 72 1.41 1.10 19.62
N GLY A 73 2.33 1.32 20.58
CA GLY A 73 1.99 1.78 21.93
C GLY A 73 1.65 3.27 22.03
N GLU A 74 2.44 4.14 21.39
CA GLU A 74 2.26 5.60 21.49
C GLU A 74 1.17 6.13 20.55
N ILE A 75 1.03 5.61 19.33
CA ILE A 75 -0.02 6.04 18.39
C ILE A 75 -1.33 5.31 18.68
N GLY A 76 -1.28 4.01 19.00
CA GLY A 76 -2.47 3.15 19.11
C GLY A 76 -3.06 2.77 17.74
N ASN A 77 -4.03 1.84 17.72
CA ASN A 77 -4.82 1.47 16.53
C ASN A 77 -4.01 1.06 15.28
N LEU A 78 -2.83 0.46 15.46
CA LEU A 78 -2.06 -0.09 14.34
C LEU A 78 -2.73 -1.38 13.84
N ALA A 79 -3.29 -1.34 12.63
CA ALA A 79 -3.95 -2.48 12.01
C ALA A 79 -2.95 -3.50 11.45
N TRP A 80 -1.89 -3.01 10.78
CA TRP A 80 -0.82 -3.84 10.25
C TRP A 80 0.43 -3.01 9.93
N ALA A 81 1.58 -3.68 9.84
CA ALA A 81 2.84 -3.10 9.42
C ALA A 81 3.45 -3.88 8.24
N ALA A 82 3.90 -3.16 7.22
CA ALA A 82 4.71 -3.73 6.15
C ALA A 82 6.07 -4.18 6.71
N PRO A 83 6.64 -5.27 6.20
CA PRO A 83 7.99 -5.69 6.54
C PRO A 83 9.01 -4.81 5.81
N GLN A 84 10.30 -5.00 6.08
CA GLN A 84 11.39 -4.40 5.29
C GLN A 84 11.63 -5.23 4.01
N ASP A 85 10.61 -5.24 3.14
CA ASP A 85 10.60 -5.98 1.88
C ASP A 85 11.52 -5.38 0.80
N TRP A 86 11.74 -6.15 -0.27
CA TRP A 86 12.67 -5.80 -1.33
C TRP A 86 11.97 -5.70 -2.68
N MET A 87 11.63 -4.46 -3.05
CA MET A 87 11.02 -4.05 -4.32
C MET A 87 11.78 -4.59 -5.53
N VAL A 88 11.08 -5.23 -6.46
CA VAL A 88 11.70 -5.93 -7.60
C VAL A 88 11.72 -5.09 -8.88
N GLU A 89 11.27 -3.84 -8.88
CA GLU A 89 11.34 -3.02 -10.09
C GLU A 89 12.76 -2.89 -10.62
N ALA A 90 12.91 -2.89 -11.95
CA ALA A 90 14.20 -2.94 -12.64
C ALA A 90 15.21 -1.90 -12.13
N HIS A 91 14.81 -0.64 -11.96
CA HIS A 91 15.69 0.40 -11.43
C HIS A 91 16.12 0.18 -9.96
N VAL A 92 15.29 -0.44 -9.13
CA VAL A 92 15.67 -0.80 -7.74
C VAL A 92 16.66 -1.96 -7.75
N ARG A 93 16.42 -2.97 -8.59
CA ARG A 93 17.36 -4.09 -8.78
C ARG A 93 18.70 -3.63 -9.35
N ALA A 94 18.69 -2.69 -10.31
CA ALA A 94 19.89 -2.05 -10.82
C ALA A 94 20.66 -1.31 -9.71
N ARG A 95 19.93 -0.60 -8.82
CA ARG A 95 20.52 0.14 -7.69
C ARG A 95 21.14 -0.77 -6.63
N THR A 96 20.53 -1.91 -6.36
CA THR A 96 20.99 -2.88 -5.35
C THR A 96 22.03 -3.86 -5.90
N GLY A 97 22.08 -4.06 -7.23
CA GLY A 97 22.91 -5.06 -7.88
C GLY A 97 22.40 -6.50 -7.72
N LEU A 98 21.12 -6.69 -7.37
CA LEU A 98 20.58 -8.00 -7.00
C LEU A 98 19.56 -8.54 -8.00
N SER A 99 19.48 -9.87 -8.05
CA SER A 99 18.46 -10.57 -8.83
C SER A 99 17.07 -10.48 -8.19
N LEU A 100 16.04 -10.71 -9.00
CA LEU A 100 14.66 -10.84 -8.51
C LEU A 100 14.56 -11.89 -7.41
N ARG A 101 15.20 -13.06 -7.60
CA ARG A 101 15.19 -14.15 -6.62
C ARG A 101 15.84 -13.73 -5.30
N ALA A 102 16.93 -12.96 -5.35
CA ALA A 102 17.57 -12.45 -4.14
C ALA A 102 16.66 -11.48 -3.38
N HIS A 103 15.91 -10.63 -4.09
CA HIS A 103 14.91 -9.74 -3.49
C HIS A 103 13.76 -10.52 -2.83
N GLN A 104 13.22 -11.53 -3.51
CA GLN A 104 12.18 -12.40 -2.94
C GLN A 104 12.67 -13.10 -1.68
N GLN A 105 13.87 -13.71 -1.72
CA GLN A 105 14.45 -14.38 -0.55
C GLN A 105 14.68 -13.42 0.62
N ARG A 106 15.17 -12.21 0.37
CA ARG A 106 15.37 -11.21 1.42
C ARG A 106 14.05 -10.71 2.00
N THR A 107 13.02 -10.57 1.17
CA THR A 107 11.66 -10.21 1.61
C THR A 107 11.09 -11.27 2.55
N VAL A 108 11.10 -12.54 2.13
CA VAL A 108 10.59 -13.67 2.93
C VAL A 108 11.37 -13.80 4.24
N ARG A 109 12.71 -13.79 4.17
CA ARG A 109 13.57 -13.86 5.37
C ARG A 109 13.35 -12.70 6.32
N ASN A 110 13.13 -11.50 5.81
CA ASN A 110 12.85 -10.35 6.67
C ASN A 110 11.52 -10.53 7.41
N TYR A 111 10.44 -10.90 6.71
CA TYR A 111 9.15 -11.18 7.36
C TYR A 111 9.29 -12.24 8.47
N LEU A 112 9.94 -13.36 8.18
CA LEU A 112 10.17 -14.42 9.18
C LEU A 112 10.95 -13.90 10.38
N ARG A 113 11.99 -13.09 10.15
CA ARG A 113 12.80 -12.49 11.21
C ARG A 113 12.01 -11.50 12.05
N LEU A 114 11.14 -10.69 11.46
CA LEU A 114 10.29 -9.76 12.19
C LEU A 114 9.27 -10.51 13.07
N ARG A 115 8.65 -11.57 12.54
CA ARG A 115 7.72 -12.44 13.29
C ARG A 115 8.40 -13.13 14.46
N ASP A 116 9.65 -13.57 14.30
CA ASP A 116 10.47 -14.16 15.36
C ASP A 116 10.84 -13.13 16.45
N LEU A 117 11.22 -11.91 16.06
CA LEU A 117 11.64 -10.86 16.98
C LEU A 117 10.48 -10.21 17.76
N ALA A 118 9.28 -10.18 17.18
CA ALA A 118 8.11 -9.52 17.75
C ALA A 118 6.81 -10.17 17.26
N PRO A 119 6.47 -11.38 17.75
CA PRO A 119 5.26 -12.10 17.36
C PRO A 119 3.97 -11.36 17.74
N GLU A 120 4.04 -10.38 18.65
CA GLU A 120 2.92 -9.55 19.07
C GLU A 120 2.57 -8.43 18.08
N LEU A 121 3.47 -8.11 17.15
CA LEU A 121 3.28 -7.01 16.20
C LEU A 121 2.63 -7.51 14.89
N PRO A 122 1.71 -6.72 14.30
CA PRO A 122 0.91 -7.16 13.16
C PRO A 122 1.66 -7.00 11.82
N PHE A 123 2.83 -7.64 11.69
CA PHE A 123 3.55 -7.66 10.41
C PHE A 123 2.82 -8.56 9.40
N ILE A 124 2.62 -8.05 8.19
CA ILE A 124 2.07 -8.84 7.07
C ILE A 124 3.18 -9.32 6.14
N PRO A 125 3.08 -10.50 5.53
CA PRO A 125 4.01 -10.91 4.48
C PRO A 125 3.75 -10.09 3.21
N VAL A 126 4.76 -9.96 2.35
CA VAL A 126 4.63 -9.29 1.05
C VAL A 126 5.11 -10.22 -0.06
N ALA A 127 4.26 -10.42 -1.07
CA ALA A 127 4.61 -11.09 -2.30
C ALA A 127 5.23 -10.08 -3.29
N GLN A 128 6.36 -10.47 -3.87
CA GLN A 128 7.15 -9.66 -4.81
C GLN A 128 7.32 -10.42 -6.13
N GLY A 129 7.27 -9.75 -7.28
CA GLY A 129 7.46 -10.39 -8.58
C GLY A 129 7.39 -9.47 -9.79
N ASP A 130 7.98 -9.90 -10.91
CA ASP A 130 7.85 -9.23 -12.20
C ASP A 130 6.64 -9.79 -12.98
N THR A 131 6.51 -11.12 -13.02
CA THR A 131 5.42 -11.83 -13.68
C THR A 131 4.49 -12.52 -12.68
N VAL A 132 3.31 -12.95 -13.10
CA VAL A 132 2.40 -13.78 -12.28
C VAL A 132 3.14 -14.99 -11.69
N ALA A 133 3.98 -15.66 -12.48
CA ALA A 133 4.76 -16.80 -12.03
C ALA A 133 5.79 -16.43 -10.95
N ASP A 134 6.36 -15.22 -11.00
CA ASP A 134 7.24 -14.73 -9.93
C ASP A 134 6.48 -14.55 -8.61
N TYR A 135 5.29 -13.94 -8.64
CA TYR A 135 4.46 -13.78 -7.44
C TYR A 135 4.07 -15.13 -6.83
N LEU A 136 3.68 -16.10 -7.67
CA LEU A 136 3.35 -17.46 -7.21
C LEU A 136 4.57 -18.14 -6.59
N ARG A 137 5.75 -18.06 -7.21
CA ARG A 137 7.01 -18.58 -6.62
C ARG A 137 7.37 -17.92 -5.29
N CYS A 138 7.08 -16.62 -5.16
CA CYS A 138 7.29 -15.91 -3.89
C CYS A 138 6.35 -16.45 -2.82
N ALA A 139 5.07 -16.65 -3.14
CA ALA A 139 4.09 -17.25 -2.24
C ALA A 139 4.49 -18.68 -1.83
N ASP A 140 4.92 -19.52 -2.76
CA ASP A 140 5.43 -20.87 -2.46
C ASP A 140 6.66 -20.82 -1.53
N SER A 141 7.44 -19.73 -1.58
CA SER A 141 8.58 -19.57 -0.68
C SER A 141 8.18 -19.29 0.76
N TYR A 142 7.04 -18.66 1.00
CA TYR A 142 6.49 -18.51 2.34
C TYR A 142 5.99 -19.86 2.87
N GLU A 143 5.28 -20.62 2.03
CA GLU A 143 4.75 -21.95 2.39
C GLU A 143 5.87 -22.95 2.73
N ARG A 144 7.00 -22.93 2.00
CA ARG A 144 8.20 -23.73 2.34
C ARG A 144 8.84 -23.37 3.69
N HIS A 145 8.44 -22.26 4.30
CA HIS A 145 8.84 -21.84 5.65
C HIS A 145 7.68 -21.91 6.63
N ASP A 146 6.71 -22.79 6.36
CA ASP A 146 5.54 -23.06 7.20
C ASP A 146 4.70 -21.80 7.48
N VAL A 147 4.65 -20.91 6.49
CA VAL A 147 3.76 -19.74 6.49
C VAL A 147 2.61 -20.03 5.53
N ASP A 148 1.49 -20.50 6.08
CA ASP A 148 0.25 -20.59 5.33
C ASP A 148 -0.31 -19.18 5.08
N LEU A 149 -0.10 -18.68 3.86
CA LEU A 149 -0.53 -17.33 3.49
C LEU A 149 -2.06 -17.19 3.42
N ALA A 150 -2.82 -18.27 3.19
CA ALA A 150 -4.26 -18.22 3.03
C ALA A 150 -5.00 -18.08 4.37
N SER A 151 -4.40 -18.54 5.47
CA SER A 151 -4.95 -18.30 6.83
C SER A 151 -4.61 -16.92 7.39
N LEU A 152 -3.70 -16.17 6.76
CA LEU A 152 -3.33 -14.84 7.23
C LEU A 152 -4.40 -13.80 6.87
N PRO A 153 -4.60 -12.78 7.73
CA PRO A 153 -5.65 -11.77 7.51
C PRO A 153 -5.40 -10.89 6.29
N LEU A 154 -4.13 -10.73 5.89
CA LEU A 154 -3.71 -9.85 4.82
C LEU A 154 -2.29 -10.20 4.33
N VAL A 155 -2.07 -10.09 3.02
CA VAL A 155 -0.80 -10.29 2.32
C VAL A 155 -0.56 -9.09 1.41
N GLY A 156 0.56 -8.40 1.58
CA GLY A 156 0.93 -7.30 0.70
C GLY A 156 1.33 -7.78 -0.70
N VAL A 157 1.04 -6.96 -1.71
CA VAL A 157 1.49 -7.15 -3.09
C VAL A 157 2.37 -5.96 -3.44
N GLY A 158 3.68 -6.18 -3.45
CA GLY A 158 4.68 -5.16 -3.75
C GLY A 158 4.88 -4.96 -5.25
N SER A 159 5.66 -3.95 -5.64
CA SER A 159 6.11 -3.71 -7.04
C SER A 159 5.03 -3.59 -8.13
N VAL A 160 3.76 -3.33 -7.75
CA VAL A 160 2.63 -3.17 -8.68
C VAL A 160 2.28 -1.71 -9.00
N CYS A 161 2.78 -0.75 -8.22
CA CYS A 161 2.43 0.69 -8.32
C CYS A 161 2.57 1.25 -9.76
N ARG A 162 3.69 0.99 -10.44
CA ARG A 162 3.91 1.46 -11.82
C ARG A 162 3.20 0.64 -12.91
N ARG A 163 2.58 -0.48 -12.55
CA ARG A 163 1.87 -1.39 -13.47
C ARG A 163 0.36 -1.20 -13.43
N GLN A 164 -0.14 -0.24 -12.64
CA GLN A 164 -1.57 -0.03 -12.39
C GLN A 164 -2.41 0.31 -13.62
N HIS A 165 -1.81 0.66 -14.77
CA HIS A 165 -2.52 0.96 -16.01
C HIS A 165 -2.51 -0.20 -17.02
N SER A 166 -2.01 -1.38 -16.64
CA SER A 166 -2.01 -2.57 -17.49
C SER A 166 -2.94 -3.65 -16.91
N GLY A 167 -3.48 -4.51 -17.78
CA GLY A 167 -4.20 -5.72 -17.35
C GLY A 167 -3.32 -6.74 -16.63
N GLU A 168 -2.05 -6.43 -16.38
CA GLU A 168 -1.11 -7.30 -15.67
C GLU A 168 -1.35 -7.31 -14.16
N VAL A 169 -1.61 -6.17 -13.53
CA VAL A 169 -1.91 -6.11 -12.09
C VAL A 169 -3.17 -6.91 -11.78
N GLU A 170 -4.19 -6.83 -12.64
CA GLU A 170 -5.38 -7.65 -12.51
C GLU A 170 -5.06 -9.15 -12.57
N ARG A 171 -4.23 -9.59 -13.53
CA ARG A 171 -3.82 -11.01 -13.62
C ARG A 171 -3.05 -11.46 -12.37
N ILE A 172 -2.16 -10.64 -11.84
CA ILE A 172 -1.41 -10.93 -10.60
C ILE A 172 -2.37 -11.06 -9.41
N VAL A 173 -3.25 -10.08 -9.21
CA VAL A 173 -4.24 -10.08 -8.11
C VAL A 173 -5.17 -11.27 -8.21
N ARG A 174 -5.68 -11.59 -9.42
CA ARG A 174 -6.54 -12.76 -9.63
C ARG A 174 -5.83 -14.07 -9.32
N ALA A 175 -4.59 -14.23 -9.75
CA ALA A 175 -3.82 -15.45 -9.51
C ALA A 175 -3.53 -15.65 -8.01
N LEU A 176 -3.17 -14.59 -7.29
CA LEU A 176 -2.96 -14.65 -5.84
C LEU A 176 -4.27 -14.87 -5.08
N HIS A 177 -5.35 -14.18 -5.46
CA HIS A 177 -6.66 -14.38 -4.86
C HIS A 177 -7.21 -15.80 -5.10
N ALA A 178 -6.92 -16.42 -6.25
CA ALA A 178 -7.30 -17.81 -6.53
C ALA A 178 -6.66 -18.82 -5.57
N ARG A 179 -5.58 -18.44 -4.85
CA ARG A 179 -4.98 -19.21 -3.75
C ARG A 179 -5.63 -18.92 -2.39
N GLY A 180 -6.74 -18.18 -2.35
CA GLY A 180 -7.40 -17.80 -1.10
C GLY A 180 -6.76 -16.62 -0.37
N LEU A 181 -5.81 -15.92 -1.00
CA LEU A 181 -5.10 -14.81 -0.34
C LEU A 181 -5.95 -13.55 -0.26
N ARG A 182 -5.90 -12.90 0.91
CA ARG A 182 -6.42 -11.54 1.15
C ARG A 182 -5.30 -10.55 0.90
N LEU A 183 -5.49 -9.59 0.01
CA LEU A 183 -4.40 -8.82 -0.60
C LEU A 183 -4.42 -7.33 -0.23
N HIS A 184 -3.26 -6.73 -0.03
CA HIS A 184 -3.07 -5.28 -0.01
C HIS A 184 -2.15 -4.84 -1.16
N GLY A 185 -2.66 -4.07 -2.12
CA GLY A 185 -1.86 -3.54 -3.23
C GLY A 185 -1.19 -2.22 -2.88
N PHE A 186 0.14 -2.23 -2.74
CA PHE A 186 0.91 -1.01 -2.45
C PHE A 186 0.92 -0.05 -3.65
N GLY A 187 0.55 1.20 -3.41
CA GLY A 187 0.60 2.28 -4.42
C GLY A 187 -0.37 2.16 -5.60
N VAL A 188 -1.35 1.26 -5.55
CA VAL A 188 -2.35 1.11 -6.63
C VAL A 188 -3.48 2.13 -6.46
N LYS A 189 -3.61 3.05 -7.43
CA LYS A 189 -4.71 4.02 -7.47
C LYS A 189 -6.02 3.35 -7.88
N THR A 190 -7.13 3.72 -7.22
CA THR A 190 -8.47 3.22 -7.58
C THR A 190 -8.90 3.64 -8.99
N SER A 191 -8.35 4.72 -9.54
CA SER A 191 -8.56 5.14 -10.95
C SER A 191 -7.68 4.42 -11.97
N GLY A 192 -6.52 3.88 -11.55
CA GLY A 192 -5.67 3.05 -12.41
C GLY A 192 -6.36 1.73 -12.75
N LEU A 193 -7.16 1.25 -11.81
CA LEU A 193 -8.21 0.27 -12.04
C LEU A 193 -9.38 0.95 -12.78
N ALA A 194 -9.19 1.34 -14.04
CA ALA A 194 -10.29 1.56 -14.96
C ALA A 194 -11.00 0.21 -15.16
N LEU A 195 -11.76 -0.14 -14.13
CA LEU A 195 -12.76 -1.18 -14.05
C LEU A 195 -13.75 -0.82 -15.15
N ARG A 196 -13.54 -1.41 -16.33
CA ARG A 196 -14.54 -1.37 -17.39
C ARG A 196 -15.88 -1.73 -16.74
N ARG A 197 -16.87 -0.87 -16.96
CA ARG A 197 -18.20 -0.98 -16.35
C ARG A 197 -18.70 -2.41 -16.50
N GLY A 198 -18.74 -3.12 -15.37
CA GLY A 198 -19.14 -4.53 -15.28
C GLY A 198 -17.98 -5.52 -15.38
N ASP A 199 -17.19 -5.74 -14.31
CA ASP A 199 -17.12 -7.05 -13.62
C ASP A 199 -16.01 -7.22 -12.56
N ARG A 200 -16.39 -7.95 -11.51
CA ARG A 200 -15.63 -8.86 -10.61
C ARG A 200 -14.58 -8.35 -9.62
N LEU A 201 -13.79 -7.31 -9.85
CA LEU A 201 -12.77 -6.93 -8.84
C LEU A 201 -13.39 -6.32 -7.56
N GLN A 202 -14.51 -5.60 -7.68
CA GLN A 202 -15.29 -5.12 -6.54
C GLN A 202 -15.99 -6.25 -5.75
N ARG A 203 -16.10 -7.46 -6.34
CA ARG A 203 -16.64 -8.67 -5.68
C ARG A 203 -15.56 -9.50 -4.99
N LEU A 204 -14.27 -9.19 -5.18
CA LEU A 204 -13.19 -9.80 -4.42
C LEU A 204 -13.12 -9.09 -3.06
N GLY A 205 -13.82 -9.65 -2.07
CA GLY A 205 -13.58 -9.31 -0.67
C GLY A 205 -12.09 -9.46 -0.35
N GLY A 206 -11.56 -8.59 0.50
CA GLY A 206 -10.18 -8.72 0.97
C GLY A 206 -9.09 -8.14 0.05
N VAL A 207 -9.42 -7.27 -0.92
CA VAL A 207 -8.40 -6.42 -1.56
C VAL A 207 -8.42 -5.02 -0.94
N GLU A 208 -7.26 -4.58 -0.46
CA GLU A 208 -7.03 -3.24 0.09
C GLU A 208 -6.07 -2.43 -0.80
N PHE A 209 -6.30 -1.12 -0.93
CA PHE A 209 -5.51 -0.26 -1.83
C PHE A 209 -5.00 1.00 -1.13
N GLN A 210 -4.02 1.69 -1.73
CA GLN A 210 -3.45 2.94 -1.23
C GLN A 210 -3.78 4.14 -2.14
N TRP A 211 -4.24 5.26 -1.57
CA TRP A 211 -4.40 6.55 -2.29
C TRP A 211 -3.21 7.50 -2.01
N PRO A 212 -2.60 8.17 -3.02
CA PRO A 212 -1.73 9.31 -2.76
C PRO A 212 -2.56 10.60 -2.60
N VAL A 213 -2.32 11.38 -1.54
CA VAL A 213 -3.01 12.66 -1.21
C VAL A 213 -3.39 13.49 -2.46
N PRO A 214 -4.65 13.95 -2.62
CA PRO A 214 -4.98 14.96 -3.64
C PRO A 214 -4.21 16.25 -3.35
N ALA A 215 -3.68 16.92 -4.37
CA ALA A 215 -2.89 18.15 -4.22
C ALA A 215 -3.64 19.31 -3.51
N ARG A 216 -4.95 19.18 -3.26
CA ARG A 216 -5.74 20.09 -2.45
C ARG A 216 -6.73 19.30 -1.59
N LEU A 217 -6.39 19.09 -0.32
CA LEU A 217 -7.41 19.07 0.72
C LEU A 217 -7.68 20.54 1.03
N HIS A 218 -8.70 21.11 0.38
CA HIS A 218 -9.20 22.41 0.81
C HIS A 218 -9.71 22.25 2.24
N THR A 219 -8.91 22.72 3.19
CA THR A 219 -9.41 23.14 4.48
C THR A 219 -10.39 24.28 4.20
N GLN A 220 -11.69 24.02 4.27
CA GLN A 220 -12.63 25.11 4.36
C GLN A 220 -12.49 25.76 5.74
N PRO A 221 -12.36 27.10 5.80
CA PRO A 221 -12.34 27.80 7.06
C PRO A 221 -13.74 27.78 7.67
N SER A 222 -13.75 27.65 9.00
CA SER A 222 -14.89 27.78 9.91
C SER A 222 -15.80 26.56 10.09
N GLN A 223 -15.67 25.99 11.29
CA GLN A 223 -16.81 25.41 11.98
C GLN A 223 -17.96 26.41 11.98
N ARG A 224 -19.11 26.05 11.41
CA ARG A 224 -20.45 26.44 11.88
C ARG A 224 -21.52 25.76 11.04
N GLY A 225 -22.31 24.90 11.69
CA GLY A 225 -23.63 24.50 11.21
C GLY A 225 -23.76 23.08 10.68
N GLN A 226 -24.17 22.18 11.58
CA GLN A 226 -25.19 21.13 11.37
C GLN A 226 -25.06 20.19 10.14
N LEU A 227 -24.86 18.89 10.41
CA LEU A 227 -25.17 17.76 9.49
C LEU A 227 -26.63 17.88 8.96
N PRO A 228 -27.03 17.39 7.75
CA PRO A 228 -26.78 16.02 7.28
C PRO A 228 -26.72 15.75 5.75
N ALA A 229 -26.29 14.51 5.42
CA ALA A 229 -26.64 13.68 4.26
C ALA A 229 -26.24 14.11 2.82
N LEU A 230 -25.49 13.23 2.14
CA LEU A 230 -25.54 13.13 0.67
C LEU A 230 -25.68 11.66 0.26
N ARG A 231 -26.95 11.25 0.17
CA ARG A 231 -27.40 10.19 -0.74
C ARG A 231 -27.50 10.77 -2.16
N ALA A 232 -27.26 9.86 -3.11
CA ALA A 232 -27.75 9.83 -4.48
C ALA A 232 -27.09 10.74 -5.54
N GLY A 233 -26.79 10.10 -6.68
CA GLY A 233 -26.35 10.72 -7.91
C GLY A 233 -25.94 9.70 -8.98
N LEU A 234 -26.72 8.64 -9.17
CA LEU A 234 -26.64 7.81 -10.38
C LEU A 234 -27.32 8.56 -11.54
N ALA A 235 -26.80 8.30 -12.75
CA ALA A 235 -27.32 8.63 -14.07
C ALA A 235 -27.13 10.08 -14.58
N ARG A 236 -26.23 10.26 -15.55
CA ARG A 236 -26.56 10.30 -16.99
C ARG A 236 -25.27 10.45 -17.81
N THR A 237 -25.05 9.54 -18.75
CA THR A 237 -24.27 9.76 -19.98
C THR A 237 -25.13 10.58 -20.96
N PRO A 238 -24.51 11.36 -21.86
CA PRO A 238 -24.18 10.84 -23.19
C PRO A 238 -22.79 11.24 -23.70
N GLU A 239 -22.37 10.54 -24.76
CA GLU A 239 -21.11 10.67 -25.51
C GLU A 239 -21.31 11.59 -26.76
N PRO A 240 -20.42 11.63 -27.77
CA PRO A 240 -19.39 12.62 -28.05
C PRO A 240 -19.68 13.56 -29.26
N ASP A 241 -18.70 14.42 -29.55
CA ASP A 241 -18.43 15.13 -30.81
C ASP A 241 -19.23 16.40 -31.15
N THR A 242 -18.63 17.58 -30.93
CA THR A 242 -18.63 18.67 -31.93
C THR A 242 -17.57 19.74 -31.66
N ALA A 243 -17.03 20.26 -32.77
CA ALA A 243 -16.41 21.57 -32.93
C ALA A 243 -14.91 21.76 -32.60
N ARG A 244 -14.11 21.41 -33.60
CA ARG A 244 -12.93 22.17 -34.05
C ARG A 244 -13.20 23.69 -34.11
N ARG A 245 -12.11 24.45 -33.89
CA ARG A 245 -11.80 25.85 -34.32
C ARG A 245 -11.90 26.93 -33.25
N ALA A 246 -10.74 27.26 -32.66
CA ALA A 246 -10.18 28.61 -32.73
C ALA A 246 -8.66 28.53 -32.59
N ILE A 247 -7.97 29.03 -33.61
CA ILE A 247 -6.52 29.11 -33.80
C ILE A 247 -6.03 30.45 -33.23
N ALA A 248 -4.83 30.41 -32.63
CA ALA A 248 -3.79 31.45 -32.51
C ALA A 248 -4.07 32.79 -31.80
N LEU A 249 -3.05 33.17 -31.01
CA LEU A 249 -2.61 34.48 -30.49
C LEU A 249 -2.41 34.32 -28.97
N LEU A 250 -1.20 34.29 -28.38
CA LEU A 250 0.05 35.02 -28.60
C LEU A 250 1.19 34.11 -28.05
N ALA A 251 2.29 33.91 -28.80
CA ALA A 251 3.56 34.63 -28.63
C ALA A 251 4.18 34.43 -27.24
#